data_AF-A0A396HJX2-F1
#
_entry.id   AF-A0A396HJX2-F1
#
_cell.length_a   1.000
_cell.length_b   1.000
_cell.length_c   1.000
_cell.angle_alpha   90.00
_cell.angle_beta   90.00
_cell.angle_gamma   90.00
#
_symmetry.space_group_name_H-M   'P 1'
#
loop_
_entity.id
_entity.type
_entity.pdbx_description
1 polymer ?
#
loop_
_entity_poly.entity_id
_entity_poly.type
_entity_poly.pdbx_seq_one_letter_code
_entity_poly.pdbx_strand_id
1 'polypeptide(L)'
;MGRNVKRRMLGDARRFFDHMLVRDVISWNTLIFGYAPNGYLLQARRLFEESPVRDVFRWTTMMFAYVQSGMLDHARRVFDEMPGK
;
A
#
# COMPACT_ATOMS: atom_id res chain seq x y z
N MET A 1 4.42 1.65 -23.25
CA MET A 1 2.99 1.23 -23.22
C MET A 1 2.47 0.78 -21.84
N GLY A 2 3.26 0.14 -20.96
CA GLY A 2 2.73 -0.48 -19.72
C GLY A 2 2.24 0.45 -18.58
N ARG A 3 2.71 1.71 -18.51
CA ARG A 3 2.36 2.63 -17.40
C ARG A 3 0.87 3.03 -17.38
N ASN A 4 0.25 3.15 -18.56
CA ASN A 4 -1.17 3.49 -18.69
C ASN A 4 -2.09 2.32 -18.29
N VAL A 5 -1.69 1.09 -18.61
CA VAL A 5 -2.44 -0.12 -18.25
C VAL A 5 -2.46 -0.30 -16.73
N LYS A 6 -1.29 -0.18 -16.07
CA LYS A 6 -1.20 -0.22 -14.60
C LYS A 6 -2.05 0.86 -13.94
N ARG A 7 -2.06 2.08 -14.49
CA ARG A 7 -2.89 3.19 -13.97
C ARG A 7 -4.38 2.88 -14.04
N ARG A 8 -4.84 2.30 -15.16
CA ARG A 8 -6.25 1.90 -15.32
C ARG A 8 -6.62 0.78 -14.34
N MET A 9 -5.77 -0.25 -14.23
CA MET A 9 -5.97 -1.36 -13.30
C MET A 9 -6.04 -0.92 -11.84
N LEU A 10 -5.22 0.05 -11.42
CA LEU A 10 -5.31 0.60 -10.06
C LEU A 10 -6.60 1.40 -9.83
N GLY A 11 -7.07 2.13 -10.84
CA GLY A 11 -8.35 2.83 -10.78
C GLY A 11 -9.53 1.86 -10.66
N ASP A 12 -9.52 0.79 -11.44
CA ASP A 12 -10.54 -0.26 -11.39
C ASP A 12 -10.50 -1.02 -10.06
N ALA A 13 -9.30 -1.43 -9.61
CA ALA A 13 -9.12 -2.09 -8.32
C ALA A 13 -9.61 -1.22 -7.15
N ARG A 14 -9.36 0.09 -7.20
CA ARG A 14 -9.85 1.04 -6.19
C ARG A 14 -11.37 1.10 -6.16
N ARG A 15 -12.00 1.18 -7.33
CA ARG A 15 -13.47 1.16 -7.43
C ARG A 15 -14.06 -0.10 -6.80
N PHE A 16 -13.52 -1.28 -7.13
CA PHE A 16 -13.99 -2.53 -6.51
C PHE A 16 -13.84 -2.50 -4.99
N PHE A 17 -12.67 -2.10 -4.50
CA PHE A 17 -12.40 -1.99 -3.07
C PHE A 17 -13.34 -1.03 -2.32
N ASP A 18 -13.66 0.10 -2.95
CA ASP A 18 -14.58 1.09 -2.37
C ASP A 18 -16.01 0.51 -2.26
N HIS A 19 -16.41 -0.38 -3.17
CA HIS A 19 -17.69 -1.08 -3.16
C HIS A 19 -17.73 -2.36 -2.31
N MET A 20 -16.61 -2.82 -1.74
CA MET A 20 -16.59 -4.00 -0.87
C MET A 20 -17.31 -3.69 0.46
N LEU A 21 -18.34 -4.49 0.78
CA LEU A 21 -19.06 -4.41 2.06
C LEU A 21 -18.18 -4.82 3.25
N VAL A 22 -17.25 -5.74 3.02
CA VAL A 22 -16.26 -6.21 4.00
C VAL A 22 -14.90 -6.20 3.32
N ARG A 23 -13.92 -5.51 3.93
CA ARG A 23 -12.54 -5.43 3.43
C ARG A 23 -11.64 -6.27 4.32
N ASP A 24 -11.04 -7.29 3.73
CA ASP A 24 -10.11 -8.18 4.43
C ASP A 24 -8.65 -7.73 4.25
N VAL A 25 -7.75 -8.41 4.96
CA VAL A 25 -6.30 -8.14 4.93
C VAL A 25 -5.73 -8.15 3.52
N ILE A 26 -6.18 -9.07 2.66
CA ILE A 26 -5.68 -9.25 1.29
C ILE A 26 -6.08 -8.06 0.43
N SER A 27 -7.32 -7.58 0.54
CA SER A 27 -7.82 -6.45 -0.24
C SER A 27 -7.06 -5.15 0.07
N TRP A 28 -6.75 -4.89 1.34
CA TRP A 28 -5.92 -3.76 1.77
C TRP A 28 -4.49 -3.87 1.22
N ASN A 29 -3.86 -5.02 1.40
CA ASN A 29 -2.47 -5.23 1.00
C ASN A 29 -2.31 -5.13 -0.53
N THR A 30 -3.29 -5.63 -1.28
CA THR A 30 -3.29 -5.60 -2.74
C THR A 30 -3.27 -4.17 -3.28
N LEU A 31 -4.09 -3.27 -2.73
CA LEU A 31 -4.08 -1.87 -3.16
C LEU A 31 -2.81 -1.13 -2.74
N ILE A 32 -2.33 -1.33 -1.51
CA ILE A 32 -1.09 -0.70 -1.03
C ILE A 32 0.09 -1.11 -1.92
N PHE A 33 0.22 -2.41 -2.21
CA PHE A 33 1.25 -2.94 -3.11
C PHE A 33 1.09 -2.45 -4.55
N GLY A 34 -0.15 -2.26 -5.01
CA GLY A 34 -0.43 -1.71 -6.33
C GLY A 34 -0.03 -0.23 -6.46
N TYR A 35 -0.31 0.60 -5.45
CA TYR A 35 -0.06 2.04 -5.52
C TYR A 35 1.43 2.40 -5.38
N ALA A 36 2.13 1.71 -4.50
CA ALA A 36 3.52 1.97 -4.13
C ALA A 36 4.51 2.08 -5.30
N PRO A 37 4.73 1.03 -6.12
CA PRO A 37 5.72 1.06 -7.20
C PRO A 37 5.30 1.92 -8.40
N ASN A 38 4.05 2.41 -8.42
CA ASN A 38 3.50 3.21 -9.52
C ASN A 38 3.53 4.72 -9.24
N GLY A 39 4.22 5.16 -8.18
CA GLY A 39 4.36 6.58 -7.82
C GLY A 39 3.17 7.15 -7.04
N TYR A 40 2.24 6.30 -6.58
CA TYR A 40 1.07 6.70 -5.79
C TYR A 40 1.29 6.46 -4.30
N LEU A 41 2.48 6.81 -3.82
CA LEU A 41 2.92 6.49 -2.46
C LEU A 41 2.04 7.17 -1.39
N LEU A 42 1.50 8.35 -1.68
CA LEU A 42 0.55 9.03 -0.79
C LEU A 42 -0.76 8.24 -0.64
N GLN A 43 -1.26 7.68 -1.74
CA GLN A 43 -2.46 6.84 -1.74
C GLN A 43 -2.21 5.52 -1.01
N ALA A 44 -1.04 4.91 -1.21
CA ALA A 44 -0.60 3.75 -0.46
C ALA A 44 -0.55 4.06 1.04
N ARG A 45 0.03 5.22 1.42
CA ARG A 45 0.16 5.66 2.82
C ARG A 45 -1.18 5.90 3.49
N ARG A 46 -2.14 6.53 2.81
CA ARG A 46 -3.49 6.74 3.33
C ARG A 46 -4.20 5.40 3.56
N LEU A 47 -4.15 4.49 2.58
CA LEU A 47 -4.77 3.17 2.74
C LEU A 47 -4.11 2.34 3.84
N PHE A 48 -2.80 2.49 4.02
CA PHE A 48 -2.12 1.95 5.18
C PHE A 48 -2.79 2.53 6.43
N GLU A 49 -2.74 3.83 6.68
CA GLU A 49 -3.30 4.46 7.88
C GLU A 49 -4.79 4.11 8.15
N GLU A 50 -5.61 4.06 7.10
CA GLU A 50 -7.04 3.72 7.17
C GLU A 50 -7.32 2.24 7.50
N SER A 51 -6.40 1.33 7.18
CA SER A 51 -6.63 -0.08 7.39
C SER A 51 -6.75 -0.38 8.90
N PRO A 52 -7.87 -0.99 9.37
CA PRO A 52 -8.03 -1.36 10.77
C PRO A 52 -7.17 -2.58 11.14
N VAL A 53 -6.65 -3.29 10.14
CA VAL A 53 -5.84 -4.49 10.30
C VAL A 53 -4.39 -4.07 10.60
N ARG A 54 -3.89 -4.48 11.77
CA ARG A 54 -2.52 -4.26 12.23
C ARG A 54 -1.69 -5.54 12.09
N ASP A 55 -1.50 -5.97 10.86
CA ASP A 55 -0.68 -7.13 10.49
C ASP A 55 0.78 -6.69 10.22
N VAL A 56 1.74 -7.50 10.64
CA VAL A 56 3.17 -7.40 10.30
C VAL A 56 3.40 -7.28 8.79
N PHE A 57 2.66 -8.04 7.98
CA PHE A 57 2.76 -8.03 6.52
C PHE A 57 2.42 -6.65 5.91
N ARG A 58 1.57 -5.87 6.57
CA ARG A 58 1.26 -4.51 6.12
C ARG A 58 2.46 -3.56 6.30
N TRP A 59 3.18 -3.68 7.42
CA TRP A 59 4.39 -2.89 7.68
C TRP A 59 5.49 -3.22 6.69
N THR A 60 5.72 -4.51 6.42
CA THR A 60 6.70 -4.94 5.43
C THR A 60 6.34 -4.43 4.04
N THR A 61 5.06 -4.50 3.65
CA THR A 61 4.58 -3.99 2.36
C THR A 61 4.85 -2.49 2.19
N MET A 62 4.56 -1.68 3.21
CA MET A 62 4.83 -0.24 3.17
C MET A 62 6.33 0.08 3.22
N MET A 63 7.12 -0.67 3.98
CA MET A 63 8.57 -0.54 4.00
C MET A 63 9.17 -0.83 2.62
N PHE A 64 8.76 -1.94 1.98
CA PHE A 64 9.17 -2.28 0.61
C PHE A 64 8.77 -1.19 -0.39
N ALA A 65 7.59 -0.60 -0.24
CA ALA A 65 7.13 0.52 -1.06
C ALA A 65 8.08 1.73 -1.01
N TYR A 66 8.48 2.12 0.19
CA TYR A 66 9.42 3.22 0.39
C TYR A 66 10.82 2.90 -0.14
N VAL A 67 11.31 1.67 0.08
CA VAL A 67 12.62 1.21 -0.43
C VAL A 67 12.65 1.24 -1.96
N GLN A 68 11.63 0.68 -2.63
CA GLN A 68 11.57 0.70 -4.11
C GLN A 68 11.44 2.11 -4.68
N SER A 69 10.91 3.06 -3.89
CA SER A 69 10.80 4.46 -4.27
C SER A 69 12.05 5.28 -3.92
N GLY A 70 13.11 4.66 -3.37
CA GLY A 70 14.34 5.34 -2.94
C GLY A 70 14.19 6.18 -1.66
N MET A 71 13.05 6.10 -0.98
CA MET A 71 12.72 6.91 0.20
C MET A 71 13.12 6.18 1.49
N LEU A 72 14.41 5.91 1.66
CA LEU A 72 14.95 5.08 2.74
C LEU A 72 14.62 5.61 4.15
N ASP A 73 14.60 6.92 4.35
CA ASP A 73 14.23 7.52 5.64
C ASP A 73 12.78 7.19 6.04
N HIS A 74 11.88 7.16 5.06
CA HIS A 74 10.48 6.80 5.30
C HIS A 74 10.34 5.29 5.54
N ALA A 75 11.10 4.46 4.82
CA ALA A 75 11.17 3.03 5.08
C ALA A 75 11.65 2.74 6.51
N ARG A 76 12.68 3.47 6.96
CA ARG A 76 13.22 3.38 8.32
C ARG A 76 12.17 3.77 9.37
N ARG A 77 11.48 4.90 9.20
CA ARG A 77 10.41 5.32 10.13
C ARG A 77 9.29 4.29 10.25
N VAL A 78 8.84 3.73 9.13
CA VAL A 78 7.81 2.67 9.13
C VAL A 78 8.31 1.42 9.84
N PHE A 79 9.56 1.02 9.63
CA PHE A 79 10.17 -0.06 10.40
C PHE A 79 10.20 0.29 11.89
N ASP A 80 10.60 1.50 12.25
CA ASP A 80 10.72 1.95 13.64
C ASP A 80 9.36 1.98 14.37
N GLU A 81 8.28 2.31 13.68
CA GLU A 81 6.90 2.27 14.18
C GLU A 81 6.30 0.85 14.25
N MET A 82 6.93 -0.13 13.62
CA MET A 82 6.44 -1.52 13.62
C MET A 82 6.44 -2.10 15.05
N PRO A 83 5.29 -2.52 15.58
CA PRO A 83 5.19 -3.09 16.92
C PRO A 83 5.82 -4.49 16.96
N GLY A 84 6.61 -4.75 18.01
CA GLY A 84 7.19 -6.07 18.27
C GLY A 84 8.23 -6.52 17.25
N LYS A 85 9.14 -5.63 16.85
CA LYS A 85 10.34 -6.01 16.08
C LYS A 85 11.04 -7.23 16.67
#